data_AF-A0AA42W9M2-F1
#
_entry.id   AF-A0AA42W9M2-F1
#
_cell.length_a   1.000
_cell.length_b   1.000
_cell.length_c   1.000
_cell.angle_alpha   90.00
_cell.angle_beta   90.00
_cell.angle_gamma   90.00
#
_symmetry.space_group_name_H-M   'P 1'
#
loop_
_entity.id
_entity.type
_entity.pdbx_description
1 polymer ?
#
loop_
_entity_poly.entity_id
_entity_poly.type
_entity_poly.pdbx_seq_one_letter_code
_entity_poly.pdbx_strand_id
1 'polypeptide(L)'
;MRSLLERPITFRLSDAARRRYEQAAADRGMTLSAYLRDRLEVDDQVAEHVSQLRLTLLDNAPSGQSDASLLPILLELLLLTRRQSQPGELRAVHHELERQGVMPRTFK
;
A
#
# COMPACT_ATOMS: atom_id res chain seq x y z
N MET A 1 28.23 7.08 -12.45
CA MET A 1 28.41 7.62 -11.07
C MET A 1 27.70 6.67 -10.11
N ARG A 2 28.43 5.83 -9.37
CA ARG A 2 27.85 4.87 -8.40
C ARG A 2 27.91 5.52 -7.01
N SER A 3 26.76 5.96 -6.50
CA SER A 3 26.65 6.54 -5.16
C SER A 3 27.07 5.50 -4.12
N LEU A 4 27.92 5.93 -3.18
CA LEU A 4 28.47 5.12 -2.10
C LEU A 4 27.33 4.72 -1.15
N LEU A 5 27.17 3.42 -0.91
CA LEU A 5 26.36 2.92 0.21
C LEU A 5 27.19 3.16 1.49
N GLU A 6 27.16 4.38 2.01
CA GLU A 6 28.14 4.86 3.01
C GLU A 6 28.01 4.23 4.40
N ARG A 7 26.86 3.64 4.77
CA ARG A 7 26.66 3.04 6.10
C ARG A 7 25.79 1.77 6.06
N PRO A 8 26.30 0.60 6.52
CA PRO A 8 25.50 -0.59 6.65
C PRO A 8 24.51 -0.44 7.82
N ILE A 9 23.23 -0.71 7.56
CA ILE A 9 22.20 -0.77 8.59
C ILE A 9 21.93 -2.24 8.90
N THR A 10 21.98 -2.60 10.18
CA THR A 10 21.69 -3.97 10.62
C THR A 10 20.23 -4.08 11.01
N PHE A 11 19.47 -4.89 10.29
CA PHE A 11 18.07 -5.16 10.60
C PHE A 11 17.91 -6.56 11.18
N ARG A 12 17.13 -6.68 12.25
CA ARG A 12 16.70 -7.97 12.78
C ARG A 12 15.37 -8.33 12.13
N LEU A 13 15.37 -9.38 11.33
CA LEU A 13 14.18 -9.97 10.73
C LEU A 13 13.84 -11.25 11.49
N SER A 14 12.54 -11.55 11.62
CA SER A 14 12.12 -12.88 12.05
C SER A 14 12.49 -13.91 10.98
N ASP A 15 12.70 -15.16 11.38
CA ASP A 15 13.06 -16.23 10.44
C ASP A 15 12.01 -16.41 9.32
N ALA A 16 10.73 -16.24 9.66
CA ALA A 16 9.64 -16.30 8.69
C ALA A 16 9.67 -15.12 7.70
N ALA A 17 10.05 -13.91 8.13
CA ALA A 17 10.21 -12.77 7.24
C ALA A 17 11.45 -12.95 6.33
N ARG A 18 12.56 -13.43 6.90
CA ARG A 18 13.79 -13.69 6.16
C ARG A 18 13.57 -14.67 5.01
N ARG A 19 12.97 -15.83 5.27
CA ARG A 19 12.69 -16.85 4.22
C ARG A 19 11.82 -16.31 3.10
N ARG A 20 10.77 -15.55 3.44
CA ARG A 20 9.87 -14.95 2.44
C ARG A 20 10.60 -13.96 1.53
N TYR A 21 11.46 -13.11 2.11
CA TYR A 21 12.21 -12.13 1.34
C TYR A 21 13.36 -12.75 0.55
N GLU A 22 13.98 -13.82 1.04
CA GLU A 22 14.97 -14.59 0.27
C GLU A 22 14.33 -15.22 -0.97
N GLN A 23 13.14 -15.81 -0.83
CA GLN A 23 12.37 -16.33 -1.97
C GLN A 23 12.00 -15.21 -2.97
N ALA A 24 11.42 -14.11 -2.49
CA ALA A 24 11.02 -13.00 -3.35
C ALA A 24 12.20 -12.32 -4.07
N ALA A 25 13.39 -12.31 -3.45
CA ALA A 25 14.62 -11.84 -4.05
C ALA A 25 15.13 -12.82 -5.12
N ALA A 26 15.08 -14.12 -4.85
CA ALA A 26 15.44 -15.18 -5.80
C ALA A 26 14.53 -15.17 -7.04
N ASP A 27 13.22 -15.00 -6.86
CA ASP A 27 12.24 -14.90 -7.96
C ASP A 27 12.54 -13.72 -8.90
N ARG A 28 13.17 -12.66 -8.36
CA ARG A 28 13.58 -11.47 -9.11
C ARG A 28 15.06 -11.49 -9.54
N GLY A 29 15.78 -12.59 -9.28
CA GLY A 29 17.20 -12.73 -9.64
C GLY A 29 18.13 -11.73 -8.93
N MET A 30 17.74 -11.25 -7.74
CA MET A 30 18.48 -10.23 -6.99
C MET A 30 18.92 -10.74 -5.60
N THR A 31 19.89 -10.07 -4.99
CA THR A 31 20.31 -10.38 -3.62
C THR A 31 19.28 -9.87 -2.61
N LEU A 32 19.18 -10.52 -1.45
CA LEU A 32 18.27 -10.11 -0.36
C LEU A 32 18.45 -8.62 -0.01
N SER A 33 19.69 -8.15 0.08
CA SER A 33 19.99 -6.75 0.40
C SER A 33 19.56 -5.77 -0.69
N ALA A 34 19.65 -6.15 -1.97
CA ALA A 34 19.16 -5.33 -3.07
C ALA A 34 17.62 -5.29 -3.09
N TYR A 35 16.97 -6.44 -2.87
CA TYR A 35 15.52 -6.56 -2.78
C TYR A 35 14.93 -5.73 -1.63
N LEU A 36 15.55 -5.79 -0.44
CA LEU A 36 15.09 -5.03 0.71
C LEU A 36 15.24 -3.52 0.51
N ARG A 37 16.30 -3.07 -0.17
CA ARG A 37 16.49 -1.65 -0.49
C ARG A 37 15.41 -1.16 -1.45
N ASP A 38 15.23 -1.87 -2.57
CA ASP A 38 14.23 -1.55 -3.58
C ASP A 38 12.83 -1.48 -2.95
N ARG A 39 12.52 -2.42 -2.08
CA ARG A 39 11.26 -2.43 -1.35
C ARG A 39 11.08 -1.25 -0.39
N LEU A 40 12.12 -0.86 0.34
CA LEU A 40 12.05 0.31 1.23
C LEU A 40 11.85 1.61 0.43
N GLU A 41 12.55 1.76 -0.71
CA GLU A 41 12.36 2.90 -1.60
C GLU A 41 10.95 2.94 -2.19
N VAL A 42 10.38 1.78 -2.56
CA VAL A 42 9.00 1.67 -3.04
C VAL A 42 7.99 1.98 -1.94
N ASP A 43 8.19 1.47 -0.72
CA ASP A 43 7.28 1.73 0.41
C ASP A 43 7.23 3.24 0.75
N ASP A 44 8.37 3.94 0.69
CA ASP A 44 8.44 5.40 0.87
C ASP A 44 7.67 6.15 -0.25
N GLN A 45 7.80 5.72 -1.51
CA GLN A 45 7.05 6.29 -2.64
C GLN A 45 5.54 6.05 -2.49
N VAL A 46 5.14 4.87 -2.02
CA VAL A 46 3.72 4.55 -1.78
C VAL A 46 3.15 5.43 -0.67
N ALA A 47 3.89 5.64 0.41
CA ALA A 47 3.46 6.54 1.50
C ALA A 47 3.26 7.98 1.00
N GLU A 48 4.19 8.47 0.17
CA GLU A 48 4.10 9.80 -0.44
C GLU A 48 2.92 9.91 -1.42
N HIS A 49 2.73 8.94 -2.31
CA HIS A 49 1.59 8.92 -3.24
C HIS A 49 0.25 8.86 -2.50
N VAL A 50 0.16 8.13 -1.38
CA VAL A 50 -1.03 8.10 -0.54
C VAL A 50 -1.27 9.46 0.13
N SER A 51 -0.21 10.16 0.54
CA SER A 51 -0.29 11.51 1.10
C SER A 51 -0.85 12.50 0.08
N GLN A 52 -0.31 12.47 -1.15
CA GLN A 52 -0.73 13.33 -2.26
C GLN A 52 -2.15 13.04 -2.71
N LEU A 53 -2.54 11.76 -2.75
CA LEU A 53 -3.91 11.35 -3.06
C LEU A 53 -4.89 11.87 -1.99
N ARG A 54 -4.54 11.78 -0.69
CA ARG A 54 -5.37 12.33 0.39
C ARG A 54 -5.53 13.83 0.27
N LEU A 55 -4.44 14.55 -0.03
CA LEU A 55 -4.48 16.00 -0.24
C LEU A 55 -5.40 16.35 -1.42
N THR A 56 -5.22 15.64 -2.54
CA THR A 56 -6.03 15.82 -3.75
C THR A 56 -7.51 15.51 -3.49
N LEU A 57 -7.83 14.48 -2.72
CA LEU A 57 -9.22 14.15 -2.35
C LEU A 57 -9.84 15.18 -1.39
N LEU A 58 -9.05 15.78 -0.50
CA LEU A 58 -9.49 16.88 0.36
C LEU A 58 -9.72 18.16 -0.45
N ASP A 59 -8.83 18.47 -1.39
CA ASP A 59 -8.93 19.64 -2.28
C ASP A 59 -10.08 19.51 -3.29
N ASN A 60 -10.36 18.28 -3.73
CA ASN A 60 -11.47 17.95 -4.62
C ASN A 60 -12.72 17.47 -3.87
N ALA A 61 -12.79 17.63 -2.54
CA ALA A 61 -14.00 17.33 -1.78
C ALA A 61 -15.13 18.24 -2.30
N PRO A 62 -16.09 17.68 -3.05
CA PRO A 62 -17.00 18.53 -3.81
C PRO A 62 -18.05 19.08 -2.87
N SER A 63 -18.24 20.40 -2.92
CA SER A 63 -19.55 21.01 -2.75
C SER A 63 -20.49 20.52 -3.88
N GLY A 64 -20.85 19.23 -3.87
CA GLY A 64 -22.05 18.73 -4.55
C GLY A 64 -21.95 18.24 -6.01
N GLN A 65 -20.79 18.09 -6.64
CA GLN A 65 -20.69 17.45 -7.96
C GLN A 65 -19.65 16.33 -7.97
N SER A 66 -20.12 15.08 -8.05
CA SER A 66 -19.26 13.90 -8.24
C SER A 66 -18.72 13.87 -9.67
N ASP A 67 -17.43 14.15 -9.82
CA ASP A 67 -16.72 13.98 -11.08
C ASP A 67 -16.64 12.49 -11.45
N ALA A 68 -17.53 12.07 -12.35
CA ALA A 68 -17.65 10.70 -12.85
C ALA A 68 -16.35 10.17 -13.52
N SER A 69 -15.38 11.05 -13.83
CA SER A 69 -14.08 10.69 -14.40
C SER A 69 -13.11 10.07 -13.38
N LEU A 70 -13.25 10.35 -12.08
CA LEU A 70 -12.38 9.81 -11.03
C LEU A 70 -12.83 8.44 -10.52
N LEU A 71 -14.09 8.09 -10.80
CA LEU A 71 -14.73 6.86 -10.32
C LEU A 71 -13.98 5.58 -10.78
N PRO A 72 -13.54 5.44 -12.05
CA PRO A 72 -12.78 4.26 -12.49
C PRO A 72 -11.43 4.11 -11.77
N ILE A 73 -10.71 5.22 -11.56
CA ILE A 73 -9.39 5.24 -10.89
C ILE A 73 -9.55 4.89 -9.41
N LEU A 74 -10.55 5.48 -8.74
CA LEU A 74 -10.89 5.14 -7.36
C LEU A 74 -11.29 3.66 -7.23
N LEU A 75 -12.08 3.14 -8.18
CA LEU A 75 -12.46 1.73 -8.20
C LEU A 75 -11.23 0.83 -8.33
N GLU A 76 -10.32 1.14 -9.25
CA GLU A 76 -9.09 0.38 -9.46
C GLU A 76 -8.19 0.38 -8.20
N LEU A 77 -8.01 1.54 -7.57
CA LEU A 77 -7.26 1.66 -6.31
C LEU A 77 -7.92 0.88 -5.16
N LEU A 78 -9.25 0.91 -5.05
CA LEU A 78 -10.00 0.14 -4.05
C LEU A 78 -9.88 -1.37 -4.29
N LEU A 79 -9.87 -1.80 -5.55
CA LEU A 79 -9.69 -3.22 -5.90
C LEU A 79 -8.26 -3.69 -5.62
N LEU A 80 -7.25 -2.86 -5.91
CA LEU A 80 -5.85 -3.16 -5.62
C LEU A 80 -5.57 -3.23 -4.12
N THR A 81 -6.12 -2.31 -3.33
CA THR A 81 -6.03 -2.33 -1.86
C THR A 81 -6.74 -3.56 -1.30
N ARG A 82 -7.96 -3.86 -1.76
CA ARG A 82 -8.69 -5.08 -1.34
C ARG A 82 -7.93 -6.37 -1.60
N ARG A 83 -7.13 -6.44 -2.68
CA ARG A 83 -6.30 -7.61 -3.00
C ARG A 83 -5.13 -7.80 -2.03
N GLN A 84 -4.66 -6.72 -1.40
CA GLN A 84 -3.50 -6.72 -0.51
C GLN A 84 -3.88 -6.78 0.97
N SER A 85 -5.10 -6.35 1.33
CA SER A 85 -5.58 -6.33 2.70
C SER A 85 -5.86 -7.73 3.24
N GLN A 86 -5.45 -7.97 4.49
CA GLN A 86 -5.77 -9.21 5.19
C GLN A 86 -7.25 -9.24 5.59
N PRO A 87 -7.87 -10.42 5.71
CA PRO A 87 -9.28 -10.53 6.09
C PRO A 87 -9.62 -9.92 7.46
N GLY A 88 -8.63 -9.77 8.36
CA GLY A 88 -8.80 -9.07 9.63
C GLY A 88 -8.93 -7.54 9.47
N GLU A 89 -8.14 -6.95 8.57
CA GLU A 89 -8.15 -5.51 8.30
C GLU A 89 -9.45 -5.09 7.60
N LEU A 90 -9.95 -5.93 6.67
CA LEU A 90 -11.24 -5.71 6.02
C LEU A 90 -12.40 -5.67 7.01
N ARG A 91 -12.39 -6.53 8.04
CA ARG A 91 -13.42 -6.51 9.10
C ARG A 91 -13.35 -5.24 9.94
N ALA A 92 -12.15 -4.77 10.27
CA ALA A 92 -11.96 -3.53 11.01
C ALA A 92 -12.50 -2.32 10.23
N VAL A 93 -12.23 -2.27 8.92
CA VAL A 93 -12.78 -1.24 8.03
C VAL A 93 -14.30 -1.33 7.93
N HIS A 94 -14.87 -2.54 7.81
CA HIS A 94 -16.32 -2.70 7.79
C HIS A 94 -16.99 -2.22 9.09
N HIS A 95 -16.41 -2.54 10.25
CA HIS A 95 -16.91 -2.04 11.52
C HIS A 95 -16.80 -0.52 11.65
N GLU A 96 -15.74 0.09 11.11
CA GLU A 96 -15.60 1.55 11.08
C GLU A 96 -16.66 2.19 10.18
N LEU A 97 -16.96 1.60 9.03
CA LEU A 97 -18.02 2.06 8.13
C LEU A 97 -19.41 1.94 8.79
N GLU A 98 -19.69 0.81 9.46
CA GLU A 98 -20.92 0.62 10.22
C GLU A 98 -21.07 1.67 11.33
N ARG A 99 -19.98 1.99 12.04
CA ARG A 99 -19.96 3.05 13.06
C ARG A 99 -20.28 4.42 12.48
N GLN A 100 -19.89 4.67 11.24
CA GLN A 100 -20.18 5.90 10.50
C GLN A 100 -21.56 5.88 9.83
N GLY A 101 -22.36 4.84 10.04
CA GLY A 101 -23.70 4.69 9.46
C GLY A 101 -23.70 4.28 7.99
N VAL A 102 -22.54 3.91 7.43
CA VAL A 102 -22.39 3.46 6.05
C VAL A 102 -22.41 1.93 6.02
N MET A 103 -23.44 1.35 5.43
CA MET A 103 -23.53 -0.11 5.30
C MET A 103 -22.51 -0.63 4.28
N PRO A 104 -21.53 -1.45 4.68
CA PRO A 104 -20.58 -2.04 3.74
C PRO A 104 -21.33 -2.99 2.79
N ARG A 105 -21.26 -2.73 1.48
CA ARG A 105 -21.89 -3.60 0.47
C ARG A 105 -21.19 -4.97 0.47
N THR A 106 -21.88 -5.98 1.01
CA THR A 106 -21.51 -7.38 0.83
C THR A 106 -22.00 -7.84 -0.55
N PHE A 107 -21.06 -8.06 -1.47
CA PHE A 107 -21.36 -8.83 -2.67
C PHE A 107 -21.44 -10.30 -2.24
N LYS A 108 -22.66 -10.86 -2.28
CA LYS A 108 -22.90 -12.30 -2.16
C LYS A 108 -22.29 -13.04 -3.34
#